data_AF-A0A958CAK3-F1
#
_entry.id   AF-A0A958CAK3-F1
#
_cell.length_a   1.000
_cell.length_b   1.000
_cell.length_c   1.000
_cell.angle_alpha   90.00
_cell.angle_beta   90.00
_cell.angle_gamma   90.00
#
_symmetry.space_group_name_H-M   'P 1'
#
loop_
_entity.id
_entity.type
_entity.pdbx_description
1 polymer ?
#
loop_
_entity_poly.entity_id
_entity_poly.type
_entity_poly.pdbx_seq_one_letter_code
_entity_poly.pdbx_strand_id
1 'polypeptide(L)'
;MSTIRYTVSMPQPETHLFHIEVAVAGLTQPVHDFVMPSWTPGSYLIREFARHVQEFQALDASGAPLPWHKLNKNTWRVESDASDLTLRYKVYANELTVRTSHLDTSHGYFNGAN
;
A
#
# COMPACT_ATOMS: atom_id res chain seq x y z
N MET A 1 -19.45 -6.81 7.26
CA MET A 1 -18.67 -5.68 6.70
C MET A 1 -17.21 -6.04 6.80
N SER A 2 -16.44 -5.85 5.73
CA SER A 2 -15.00 -6.05 5.77
C SER A 2 -14.35 -4.96 6.61
N THR A 3 -13.36 -5.32 7.42
CA THR A 3 -12.56 -4.36 8.20
C THR A 3 -11.18 -4.25 7.58
N ILE A 4 -10.68 -3.02 7.40
CA ILE A 4 -9.36 -2.75 6.85
C ILE A 4 -8.55 -2.00 7.90
N ARG A 5 -7.37 -2.51 8.24
CA ARG A 5 -6.43 -1.87 9.15
C ARG A 5 -5.12 -1.63 8.43
N TYR A 6 -4.64 -0.38 8.51
CA TYR A 6 -3.34 0.01 8.00
C TYR A 6 -2.36 0.16 9.17
N THR A 7 -1.19 -0.44 9.04
CA THR A 7 -0.04 -0.19 9.90
C THR A 7 1.05 0.46 9.04
N VAL A 8 1.49 1.64 9.44
CA VAL A 8 2.58 2.38 8.79
C VAL A 8 3.77 2.37 9.73
N SER A 9 4.92 1.94 9.25
CA SER A 9 6.16 1.93 10.03
C SER A 9 7.35 2.40 9.18
N MET A 10 8.43 2.78 9.85
CA MET A 10 9.67 3.25 9.21
C MET A 10 10.88 2.76 10.01
N PRO A 11 11.23 1.45 9.94
CA PRO A 11 12.31 0.89 10.74
C PRO A 11 13.70 1.44 10.34
N GLN A 12 13.84 1.92 9.10
CA GLN A 12 15.08 2.46 8.53
C GLN A 12 14.77 3.78 7.79
N PRO A 13 14.53 4.88 8.51
CA PRO A 13 14.07 6.13 7.90
C PRO A 13 15.05 6.73 6.88
N GLU A 14 16.35 6.46 7.01
CA GLU A 14 17.41 6.88 6.08
C GLU A 14 17.25 6.29 4.65
N THR A 15 16.46 5.23 4.48
CA THR A 15 16.20 4.65 3.16
C THR A 15 15.03 5.33 2.44
N HIS A 16 14.36 6.28 3.09
CA HIS A 16 13.15 6.93 2.57
C HIS A 16 12.01 5.93 2.28
N LEU A 17 11.93 4.79 2.98
CA LEU A 17 10.91 3.78 2.76
C LEU A 17 9.97 3.67 3.95
N PHE A 18 8.69 3.98 3.73
CA PHE A 18 7.64 3.53 4.64
C PHE A 18 7.33 2.06 4.38
N HIS A 19 7.14 1.29 5.43
CA HIS A 19 6.65 -0.08 5.40
C HIS A 19 5.15 -0.05 5.71
N ILE A 20 4.35 -0.51 4.76
CA ILE A 20 2.90 -0.54 4.86
C ILE A 20 2.44 -1.98 5.00
N GLU A 21 1.64 -2.24 6.02
CA GLU A 21 0.89 -3.48 6.19
C GLU A 21 -0.60 -3.16 6.17
N VAL A 22 -1.35 -3.88 5.33
CA VAL A 22 -2.81 -3.75 5.21
C VAL A 22 -3.44 -5.08 5.58
N ALA A 23 -4.02 -5.16 6.77
CA ALA A 23 -4.77 -6.33 7.21
C ALA A 23 -6.24 -6.15 6.83
N VAL A 24 -6.77 -7.11 6.09
CA VAL A 24 -8.16 -7.13 5.62
C VAL A 24 -8.85 -8.35 6.19
N ALA A 25 -10.00 -8.17 6.82
CA ALA A 25 -10.79 -9.24 7.39
C ALA A 25 -12.23 -9.21 6.89
N GLY A 26 -12.87 -10.37 6.83
CA GLY A 26 -14.28 -10.51 6.43
C GLY A 26 -14.52 -10.43 4.92
N LEU A 27 -13.58 -10.93 4.13
CA LEU A 27 -13.70 -11.13 2.69
C LEU A 27 -14.62 -12.32 2.38
N THR A 28 -15.40 -12.21 1.30
CA THR A 28 -16.41 -13.22 0.92
C THR A 28 -16.33 -13.62 -0.55
N GLN A 29 -15.35 -13.11 -1.29
CA GLN A 29 -15.13 -13.42 -2.69
C GLN A 29 -13.73 -14.02 -2.85
N PRO A 30 -13.46 -14.80 -3.90
CA PRO A 30 -12.13 -15.40 -4.11
C PRO A 30 -11.13 -14.45 -4.76
N VAL A 31 -11.58 -13.28 -5.24
CA VAL A 31 -10.76 -12.32 -6.00
C VAL A 31 -10.93 -10.93 -5.42
N HIS A 32 -9.82 -10.25 -5.17
CA HIS A 32 -9.80 -8.92 -4.55
C HIS A 32 -8.89 -7.97 -5.32
N ASP A 33 -9.45 -6.83 -5.72
CA ASP A 33 -8.69 -5.77 -6.36
C ASP A 33 -8.36 -4.67 -5.34
N PHE A 34 -7.06 -4.45 -5.15
CA PHE A 34 -6.52 -3.37 -4.32
C PHE A 34 -6.07 -2.23 -5.23
N VAL A 35 -6.72 -1.08 -5.05
CA VAL A 35 -6.53 0.09 -5.92
C VAL A 35 -5.90 1.22 -5.12
N MET A 36 -4.75 1.70 -5.59
CA MET A 36 -4.12 2.91 -5.06
C MET A 36 -4.60 4.13 -5.84
N PRO A 37 -4.93 5.26 -5.20
CA PRO A 37 -5.29 6.49 -5.91
C PRO A 37 -4.21 6.94 -6.91
N SER A 38 -4.61 7.54 -8.03
CA SER A 38 -3.67 8.18 -8.98
C SER A 38 -3.53 9.70 -8.76
N TRP A 39 -4.35 10.28 -7.88
CA TRP A 39 -4.39 11.71 -7.54
C TRP A 39 -5.03 11.88 -6.14
N THR A 40 -4.98 13.09 -5.58
CA THR A 40 -5.57 13.43 -4.27
C THR A 40 -6.39 14.72 -4.34
N PRO A 41 -7.54 14.82 -3.62
CA PRO A 41 -8.30 16.06 -3.51
C PRO A 41 -7.43 17.26 -3.15
N GLY A 42 -7.73 18.42 -3.75
CA GLY A 42 -6.93 19.64 -3.61
C GLY A 42 -5.70 19.72 -4.53
N SER A 43 -5.36 18.66 -5.27
CA SER A 43 -4.30 18.66 -6.29
C SER A 43 -4.77 17.92 -7.55
N TYR A 44 -5.33 18.67 -8.51
CA TYR A 44 -5.89 18.14 -9.76
C TYR A 44 -4.82 17.84 -10.83
N LEU A 45 -3.85 17.01 -10.46
CA LEU A 45 -2.83 16.48 -11.35
C LEU A 45 -2.66 14.98 -11.07
N ILE A 46 -2.55 14.18 -12.13
CA ILE A 46 -2.20 12.77 -12.02
C ILE A 46 -0.77 12.64 -11.47
N ARG A 47 -0.62 11.98 -10.32
CA ARG A 47 0.65 11.79 -9.60
C ARG A 47 1.21 10.39 -9.73
N GLU A 48 0.38 9.40 -10.09
CA GLU A 48 0.78 8.00 -10.23
C GLU A 48 1.46 7.45 -8.96
N PHE A 49 0.84 7.61 -7.77
CA PHE A 49 1.44 7.21 -6.48
C PHE A 49 1.97 5.77 -6.47
N ALA A 50 1.30 4.87 -7.19
CA ALA A 50 1.71 3.48 -7.39
C ALA A 50 3.14 3.28 -7.94
N ARG A 51 3.75 4.30 -8.56
CA ARG A 51 5.16 4.27 -9.00
C ARG A 51 6.15 4.17 -7.83
N HIS A 52 5.74 4.58 -6.63
CA HIS A 52 6.56 4.55 -5.42
C HIS A 52 6.45 3.23 -4.66
N VAL A 53 5.52 2.35 -5.05
CA VAL A 53 5.30 1.05 -4.40
C VAL A 53 6.38 0.07 -4.82
N GLN A 54 7.01 -0.54 -3.82
CA GLN A 54 8.05 -1.56 -3.98
C GLN A 54 7.68 -2.81 -3.16
N GLU A 55 8.22 -3.95 -3.58
CA GLU A 55 8.14 -5.21 -2.81
C GLU A 55 6.72 -5.60 -2.38
N PHE A 56 5.73 -5.43 -3.27
CA PHE A 56 4.35 -5.82 -2.98
C PHE A 56 4.23 -7.34 -2.76
N GLN A 57 3.57 -7.71 -1.67
CA GLN A 57 3.27 -9.06 -1.27
C GLN A 57 1.81 -9.14 -0.80
N ALA A 58 1.17 -10.27 -1.08
CA ALA A 58 -0.09 -10.67 -0.48
C ALA A 58 0.15 -11.97 0.29
N LEU A 59 -0.37 -12.05 1.50
CA LEU A 59 -0.15 -13.15 2.45
C LEU A 59 -1.48 -13.60 3.04
N ASP A 60 -1.63 -14.91 3.27
CA ASP A 60 -2.77 -15.44 4.02
C ASP A 60 -2.60 -15.23 5.54
N ALA A 61 -3.56 -15.71 6.32
CA ALA A 61 -3.54 -15.62 7.79
C ALA A 61 -2.37 -16.39 8.44
N SER A 62 -1.77 -17.36 7.75
CA SER A 62 -0.59 -18.11 8.22
C SER A 62 0.73 -17.43 7.84
N GLY A 63 0.68 -16.37 7.03
CA GLY A 63 1.85 -15.69 6.47
C GLY A 63 2.39 -16.34 5.19
N ALA A 64 1.65 -17.27 4.58
CA ALA A 64 2.03 -17.88 3.31
C ALA A 64 1.69 -16.94 2.13
N PRO A 65 2.55 -16.85 1.10
CA PRO A 65 2.29 -16.01 -0.07
C PRO A 65 1.03 -16.42 -0.85
N LEU A 66 0.22 -15.42 -1.19
CA LEU A 66 -0.95 -15.55 -2.07
C LEU A 66 -0.60 -15.14 -3.51
N PRO A 67 -1.18 -15.78 -4.52
CA PRO A 67 -1.03 -15.38 -5.92
C PRO A 67 -1.63 -13.99 -6.17
N TRP A 68 -0.91 -13.18 -6.93
CA TRP A 68 -1.35 -11.85 -7.32
C TRP A 68 -0.73 -11.39 -8.65
N HIS A 69 -1.37 -10.44 -9.31
CA HIS A 69 -0.83 -9.76 -10.50
C HIS A 69 -1.34 -8.32 -10.60
N LYS A 70 -0.64 -7.48 -11.38
CA LYS A 70 -1.14 -6.13 -11.70
C LYS A 70 -2.14 -6.20 -12.85
N LEU A 71 -3.30 -5.56 -12.69
CA LEU A 71 -4.26 -5.36 -13.79
C LEU A 71 -3.92 -4.11 -14.62
N ASN A 72 -3.33 -3.10 -13.97
CA ASN A 72 -2.90 -1.84 -14.57
C ASN A 72 -1.82 -1.21 -13.66
N LYS A 73 -1.51 0.08 -13.83
CA LYS A 73 -0.43 0.76 -13.09
C LYS A 73 -0.60 0.76 -11.57
N ASN A 74 -1.85 0.90 -11.09
CA ASN A 74 -2.21 1.17 -9.70
C ASN A 74 -3.22 0.17 -9.11
N THR A 75 -3.45 -0.97 -9.77
CA THR A 75 -4.35 -2.02 -9.30
C THR A 75 -3.64 -3.37 -9.22
N TRP A 76 -3.67 -3.96 -8.03
CA TRP A 76 -3.18 -5.31 -7.74
C TRP A 76 -4.37 -6.23 -7.49
N ARG A 77 -4.48 -7.31 -8.27
CA ARG A 77 -5.45 -8.37 -8.06
C ARG A 77 -4.81 -9.49 -7.25
N VAL A 78 -5.45 -9.86 -6.14
CA VAL A 78 -5.06 -10.98 -5.27
C VAL A 78 -6.15 -12.04 -5.35
N GLU A 79 -5.75 -13.30 -5.46
CA GLU A 79 -6.65 -14.45 -5.45
C GLU A 79 -6.50 -15.21 -4.13
N SER A 80 -7.59 -15.37 -3.39
CA SER A 80 -7.62 -15.99 -2.07
C SER A 80 -9.03 -16.40 -1.68
N ASP A 81 -9.22 -17.66 -1.32
CA ASP A 81 -10.48 -18.15 -0.71
C ASP A 81 -10.56 -17.85 0.80
N ALA A 82 -9.49 -17.33 1.40
CA ALA A 82 -9.46 -16.96 2.81
C ALA A 82 -10.30 -15.70 3.07
N SER A 83 -10.97 -15.66 4.23
CA SER A 83 -11.71 -14.47 4.67
C SER A 83 -10.81 -13.31 5.06
N ASP A 84 -9.55 -13.62 5.38
CA ASP A 84 -8.59 -12.69 5.95
C ASP A 84 -7.28 -12.81 5.18
N LEU A 85 -6.70 -11.66 4.83
CA LEU A 85 -5.40 -11.59 4.16
C LEU A 85 -4.64 -10.34 4.61
N THR A 86 -3.33 -10.36 4.39
CA THR A 86 -2.44 -9.23 4.67
C THR A 86 -1.68 -8.84 3.42
N LEU A 87 -1.69 -7.55 3.09
CA LEU A 87 -0.80 -6.98 2.09
C LEU A 87 0.40 -6.35 2.77
N ARG A 88 1.58 -6.52 2.19
CA ARG A 88 2.80 -5.83 2.59
C ARG A 88 3.43 -5.18 1.38
N TYR A 89 3.85 -3.93 1.54
CA TYR A 89 4.61 -3.23 0.52
C TYR A 89 5.41 -2.10 1.16
N LYS A 90 6.36 -1.57 0.39
CA LYS A 90 7.10 -0.37 0.76
C LYS A 90 6.71 0.80 -0.13
N VAL A 91 6.75 2.01 0.41
CA VAL A 91 6.51 3.25 -0.33
C VAL A 91 7.75 4.14 -0.23
N TYR A 92 8.35 4.45 -1.37
CA TYR A 92 9.47 5.39 -1.45
C TYR A 92 8.98 6.84 -1.33
N ALA A 93 9.50 7.55 -0.33
CA ALA A 93 9.05 8.84 0.13
C ALA A 93 10.24 9.80 0.28
N ASN A 94 10.71 10.37 -0.84
CA ASN A 94 11.82 11.33 -0.85
C ASN A 94 11.44 12.63 -1.58
N GLU A 95 10.20 13.08 -1.42
CA GLU A 95 9.72 14.33 -2.01
C GLU A 95 8.95 15.14 -0.97
N LEU A 96 9.59 16.18 -0.42
CA LEU A 96 9.00 17.06 0.59
C LEU A 96 8.07 18.10 -0.05
N THR A 97 6.82 17.72 -0.28
CA THR A 97 5.74 18.64 -0.65
C THR A 97 4.45 18.26 0.07
N VAL A 98 3.50 19.19 0.18
CA VAL A 98 2.17 18.94 0.77
C VAL A 98 1.30 17.93 -0.02
N ARG A 99 1.81 17.40 -1.14
CA ARG A 99 1.07 16.52 -2.07
C ARG A 99 1.68 15.11 -2.18
N THR A 100 2.85 14.90 -1.60
CA THR A 100 3.66 13.67 -1.73
C THR A 100 4.02 13.14 -0.35
N SER A 101 5.06 12.31 -0.22
CA SER A 101 5.56 11.89 1.09
C SER A 101 7.06 12.05 1.17
N HIS A 102 7.51 12.29 2.38
CA HIS A 102 8.92 12.45 2.69
C HIS A 102 9.24 11.70 3.98
N LEU A 103 10.36 11.01 4.02
CA LEU A 103 10.85 10.31 5.19
C LEU A 103 12.36 10.40 5.18
N ASP A 104 12.95 10.89 6.26
CA ASP A 104 14.38 10.79 6.51
C ASP A 104 14.64 10.66 8.02
N THR A 105 15.90 10.71 8.44
CA THR A 105 16.28 10.59 9.86
C THR A 105 15.79 11.74 10.74
N SER A 106 15.30 12.84 10.15
CA SER A 106 14.81 14.01 10.89
C SER A 106 13.29 14.01 11.07
N HIS A 107 12.52 13.54 10.08
CA HIS A 107 11.06 13.52 10.13
C HIS A 107 10.42 12.54 9.14
N GLY A 108 9.14 12.25 9.36
CA GLY A 108 8.27 11.58 8.41
C GLY A 108 7.02 12.43 8.13
N TYR A 109 6.74 12.68 6.86
CA TYR A 109 5.49 13.22 6.35
C TYR A 109 4.85 12.19 5.42
N PHE A 110 3.69 11.69 5.83
CA PHE A 110 2.93 10.67 5.09
C PHE A 110 1.64 11.26 4.53
N ASN A 111 1.42 11.06 3.24
CA ASN A 111 0.18 11.40 2.56
C ASN A 111 -0.64 10.13 2.36
N GLY A 112 -1.86 10.10 2.89
CA GLY A 112 -2.73 8.92 2.87
C GLY A 112 -3.26 8.50 1.50
N ALA A 113 -2.91 9.22 0.42
CA ALA A 113 -3.13 8.75 -0.94
C ALA A 113 -2.09 7.71 -1.40
N ASN A 114 -0.98 7.56 -0.65
CA ASN A 114 0.04 6.52 -0.84
C ASN A 114 -0.29 5.21 -0.10
#